data_AF-A0A2E1BKG2-F1
#
_entry.id   AF-A0A2E1BKG2-F1
#
_cell.length_a   1.000
_cell.length_b   1.000
_cell.length_c   1.000
_cell.angle_alpha   90.00
_cell.angle_beta   90.00
_cell.angle_gamma   90.00
#
_symmetry.space_group_name_H-M   'P 1'
#
loop_
_entity.id
_entity.type
_entity.pdbx_description
1 polymer ?
#
loop_
_entity_poly.entity_id
_entity_poly.type
_entity_poly.pdbx_seq_one_letter_code
_entity_poly.pdbx_strand_id
1 'polypeptide(L)'
;KHELSDSILIVNELINNWAINKILRSGAKLNLSENNLSEITSMVYDYETELLSNSYLEALVNSTIKLETDSIELDSLYKRNYEVFKLNEDLIQYVFIYISNTNPDASQIRGKLRRYKEQDKVLLDSISYQFISSSFDDSTWHRRNELFKTIPILNNYRYNSLKKYKFFQFKDSLGLYLIKITSLLTKGQYAPIEYVSPTLEYMIVNKRKIELVNKIKREILNNAIETNKLEIYNDE
;
A
#
# COMPACT_ATOMS: atom_id res chain seq x y z
N LYS A 1 6.46 -14.00 -38.53
CA LYS A 1 5.30 -14.59 -39.26
C LYS A 1 4.38 -15.42 -38.36
N HIS A 2 4.84 -15.93 -37.21
CA HIS A 2 4.01 -16.68 -36.24
C HIS A 2 3.16 -15.78 -35.31
N GLU A 3 3.69 -14.66 -34.79
CA GLU A 3 2.95 -13.75 -33.88
C GLU A 3 1.72 -13.07 -34.52
N LEU A 4 1.76 -12.79 -35.83
CA LEU A 4 0.62 -12.25 -36.58
C LEU A 4 -0.50 -13.28 -36.71
N SER A 5 -0.17 -14.56 -36.88
CA SER A 5 -1.17 -15.64 -36.94
C SER A 5 -1.86 -15.82 -35.59
N ASP A 6 -1.12 -15.77 -34.49
CA ASP A 6 -1.69 -15.87 -33.14
C ASP A 6 -2.57 -14.67 -32.79
N SER A 7 -2.17 -13.45 -33.19
CA SER A 7 -2.99 -12.25 -32.97
C SER A 7 -4.29 -12.26 -33.78
N ILE A 8 -4.24 -12.75 -35.03
CA ILE A 8 -5.43 -12.90 -35.88
C ILE A 8 -6.38 -13.97 -35.33
N LEU A 9 -5.84 -15.06 -34.77
CA LEU A 9 -6.65 -16.09 -34.12
C LEU A 9 -7.38 -15.53 -32.89
N ILE A 10 -6.70 -14.78 -32.02
CA ILE A 10 -7.31 -14.16 -30.83
C ILE A 10 -8.41 -13.16 -31.23
N VAL A 11 -8.16 -12.31 -32.23
CA VAL A 11 -9.16 -11.33 -32.70
C VAL A 11 -10.39 -12.04 -33.28
N ASN A 12 -10.19 -13.08 -34.08
CA ASN A 12 -11.29 -13.87 -34.65
C ASN A 12 -12.11 -14.58 -33.56
N GLU A 13 -11.45 -15.10 -32.52
CA GLU A 13 -12.13 -15.70 -31.37
C GLU A 13 -13.00 -14.67 -30.63
N LEU A 14 -12.50 -13.46 -30.38
CA LEU A 14 -13.26 -12.36 -29.77
C LEU A 14 -14.48 -11.97 -30.60
N ILE A 15 -14.33 -11.86 -31.92
CA ILE A 15 -15.44 -11.53 -32.84
C ILE A 15 -16.49 -12.64 -32.83
N ASN A 16 -16.07 -13.90 -32.89
CA ASN A 16 -16.97 -15.04 -32.86
C ASN A 16 -17.73 -15.11 -31.53
N ASN A 17 -17.05 -14.92 -30.40
CA ASN A 17 -17.68 -14.89 -29.08
C ASN A 17 -18.69 -13.74 -28.94
N TRP A 18 -18.33 -12.54 -29.42
CA TRP A 18 -19.24 -11.41 -29.46
C TRP A 18 -20.50 -11.71 -30.30
N ALA A 19 -20.32 -12.30 -31.49
CA ALA A 19 -21.42 -12.65 -32.39
C ALA A 19 -22.34 -13.73 -31.78
N ILE A 20 -21.76 -14.80 -31.23
CA ILE A 20 -22.49 -15.87 -30.52
C ILE A 20 -23.32 -15.27 -29.38
N ASN A 21 -22.72 -14.43 -28.53
CA ASN A 21 -23.43 -13.77 -27.43
C ASN A 21 -24.60 -12.90 -27.93
N LYS A 22 -24.42 -12.18 -29.05
CA LYS A 22 -25.46 -11.35 -29.65
C LYS A 22 -26.62 -12.18 -30.19
N ILE A 23 -26.33 -13.32 -30.84
CA ILE A 23 -27.32 -14.27 -31.34
C ILE A 23 -28.07 -14.93 -30.18
N LEU A 24 -27.36 -15.45 -29.18
CA LEU A 24 -27.95 -16.06 -27.99
C LEU A 24 -28.85 -15.08 -27.25
N ARG A 25 -28.40 -13.82 -27.04
CA ARG A 25 -29.22 -12.78 -26.41
C ARG A 25 -30.49 -12.49 -27.21
N SER A 26 -30.41 -12.44 -28.54
CA SER A 26 -31.59 -12.24 -29.40
C SER A 26 -32.56 -13.41 -29.31
N GLY A 27 -32.04 -14.65 -29.33
CA GLY A 27 -32.85 -15.86 -29.15
C GLY A 27 -33.51 -15.91 -27.77
N ALA A 28 -32.79 -15.51 -26.71
CA ALA A 28 -33.33 -15.43 -25.36
C ALA A 28 -34.51 -14.46 -25.26
N LYS A 29 -34.43 -13.28 -25.89
CA LYS A 29 -35.53 -12.31 -25.91
C LYS A 29 -36.81 -12.81 -26.58
N LEU A 30 -36.70 -13.73 -27.54
CA LEU A 30 -37.84 -14.27 -28.27
C LEU A 30 -38.44 -15.52 -27.61
N ASN A 31 -37.61 -16.29 -26.89
CA ASN A 31 -37.96 -17.63 -26.44
C ASN A 31 -38.09 -17.78 -24.92
N LEU A 32 -37.60 -16.83 -24.10
CA LEU A 32 -37.81 -16.85 -22.65
C LEU A 32 -39.22 -16.36 -22.29
N SER A 33 -39.75 -16.86 -21.16
CA SER A 33 -41.03 -16.41 -20.61
C SER A 33 -40.98 -14.93 -20.20
N GLU A 34 -42.13 -14.26 -20.19
CA GLU A 34 -42.26 -12.87 -19.74
C GLU A 34 -41.75 -12.68 -18.30
N ASN A 35 -42.05 -13.62 -17.41
CA ASN A 35 -41.56 -13.59 -16.02
C ASN A 35 -40.03 -13.58 -15.95
N ASN A 36 -39.35 -14.45 -16.71
CA ASN A 36 -37.89 -14.51 -16.72
C ASN A 36 -37.28 -13.24 -17.31
N LEU A 37 -37.88 -12.69 -18.38
CA LEU A 37 -37.42 -11.44 -18.99
C LEU A 37 -37.61 -10.25 -18.05
N SER A 38 -38.72 -10.20 -17.30
CA SER A 38 -38.99 -9.18 -16.30
C SER A 38 -37.99 -9.24 -15.14
N GLU A 39 -37.70 -10.43 -14.62
CA GLU A 39 -36.71 -10.63 -13.55
C GLU A 39 -35.31 -10.17 -13.98
N ILE A 40 -34.85 -10.57 -15.17
CA ILE A 40 -33.57 -10.13 -15.73
C ILE A 40 -33.54 -8.61 -15.91
N THR A 41 -34.64 -8.02 -16.39
CA THR A 41 -34.73 -6.57 -16.60
C THR A 41 -34.67 -5.82 -15.26
N SER A 42 -35.32 -6.33 -14.22
CA SER A 42 -35.22 -5.80 -12.85
C SER A 42 -33.78 -5.86 -12.35
N MET A 43 -33.11 -7.00 -12.48
CA MET A 43 -31.70 -7.15 -12.05
C MET A 43 -30.76 -6.17 -12.76
N VAL A 44 -30.96 -5.95 -14.07
CA VAL A 44 -30.17 -4.97 -14.83
C VAL A 44 -30.44 -3.55 -14.34
N TYR A 45 -31.69 -3.21 -14.07
CA TYR A 45 -32.06 -1.89 -13.54
C TYR A 45 -31.48 -1.65 -12.15
N ASP A 46 -31.55 -2.63 -11.25
CA ASP A 46 -31.00 -2.55 -9.90
C ASP A 46 -29.48 -2.35 -9.95
N TYR A 47 -28.80 -3.12 -10.79
CA TYR A 47 -27.35 -3.00 -10.97
C TYR A 47 -26.93 -1.67 -11.61
N GLU A 48 -27.68 -1.19 -12.63
CA GLU A 48 -27.46 0.13 -13.23
C GLU A 48 -27.64 1.24 -12.19
N THR A 49 -28.70 1.15 -11.39
CA THR A 49 -28.99 2.09 -10.30
C THR A 49 -27.87 2.11 -9.27
N GLU A 50 -27.40 0.95 -8.83
CA GLU A 50 -26.26 0.83 -7.91
C GLU A 50 -24.99 1.46 -8.50
N LEU A 51 -24.67 1.14 -9.76
CA LEU A 51 -23.46 1.63 -10.41
C LEU A 51 -23.48 3.16 -10.57
N LEU A 52 -24.59 3.73 -11.04
CA LEU A 52 -24.75 5.17 -11.23
C LEU A 52 -24.72 5.91 -9.89
N SER A 53 -25.44 5.42 -8.89
CA SER A 53 -25.51 6.06 -7.58
C SER A 53 -24.15 6.04 -6.86
N ASN A 54 -23.43 4.92 -6.89
CA ASN A 54 -22.10 4.80 -6.30
C ASN A 54 -21.07 5.69 -7.03
N SER A 55 -21.08 5.69 -8.37
CA SER A 55 -20.16 6.50 -9.17
C SER A 55 -20.38 7.99 -8.94
N TYR A 56 -21.65 8.43 -8.87
CA TYR A 56 -21.98 9.82 -8.60
C TYR A 56 -21.60 10.23 -7.18
N LEU A 57 -21.89 9.39 -6.18
CA LEU A 57 -21.49 9.63 -4.79
C LEU A 57 -19.97 9.73 -4.66
N GLU A 58 -19.21 8.86 -5.32
CA GLU A 58 -17.75 8.91 -5.34
C GLU A 58 -17.22 10.21 -5.96
N ALA A 59 -17.81 10.65 -7.08
CA ALA A 59 -17.43 11.91 -7.72
C ALA A 59 -17.67 13.12 -6.80
N LEU A 60 -18.81 13.16 -6.07
CA LEU A 60 -19.11 14.22 -5.10
C LEU A 60 -18.15 14.21 -3.90
N VAL A 61 -17.82 13.03 -3.40
CA VAL A 61 -16.88 12.88 -2.30
C VAL A 61 -15.50 13.35 -2.71
N ASN A 62 -14.99 12.90 -3.86
CA ASN A 62 -13.65 13.23 -4.34
C ASN A 62 -13.49 14.73 -4.68
N SER A 63 -14.56 15.41 -5.10
CA SER A 63 -14.53 16.85 -5.37
C SER A 63 -14.54 17.73 -4.11
N THR A 64 -14.98 17.17 -2.98
CA THR A 64 -15.19 17.93 -1.74
C THR A 64 -14.17 17.58 -0.64
N ILE A 65 -13.64 16.36 -0.65
CA ILE A 65 -12.83 15.85 0.45
C ILE A 65 -11.46 16.52 0.52
N LYS A 66 -11.08 16.97 1.73
CA LYS A 66 -9.73 17.44 2.02
C LYS A 66 -8.83 16.26 2.41
N LEU A 67 -7.77 16.06 1.63
CA LEU A 67 -6.77 15.00 1.85
C LEU A 67 -5.65 15.42 2.80
N GLU A 68 -5.51 16.71 3.08
CA GLU A 68 -4.49 17.24 3.97
C GLU A 68 -4.76 16.80 5.42
N THR A 69 -3.75 16.24 6.06
CA THR A 69 -3.76 15.90 7.49
C THR A 69 -2.74 16.75 8.22
N ASP A 70 -3.08 17.19 9.43
CA ASP A 70 -2.16 17.95 10.27
C ASP A 70 -1.52 17.04 11.32
N SER A 71 -0.27 17.33 11.66
CA SER A 71 0.52 16.75 12.73
C SER A 71 -0.24 16.63 14.06
N ILE A 72 -1.07 17.63 14.41
CA ILE A 72 -1.87 17.62 15.64
C ILE A 72 -2.93 16.51 15.62
N GLU A 73 -3.57 16.31 14.47
CA GLU A 73 -4.60 15.29 14.29
C GLU A 73 -3.99 13.88 14.33
N LEU A 74 -2.83 13.72 13.69
CA LEU A 74 -2.05 12.49 13.72
C LEU A 74 -1.66 12.11 15.15
N ASP A 75 -1.07 13.04 15.91
CA ASP A 75 -0.66 12.81 17.30
C ASP A 75 -1.84 12.47 18.21
N SER A 76 -2.96 13.19 18.07
CA SER A 76 -4.20 12.92 18.81
C SER A 76 -4.77 11.53 18.50
N LEU A 77 -4.82 11.15 17.21
CA LEU A 77 -5.32 9.84 16.79
C LEU A 77 -4.39 8.71 17.26
N TYR A 78 -3.08 8.93 17.19
CA TYR A 78 -2.07 8.01 17.68
C TYR A 78 -2.22 7.76 19.18
N LYS A 79 -2.29 8.82 19.99
CA LYS A 79 -2.47 8.72 21.45
C LYS A 79 -3.77 8.00 21.82
N ARG A 80 -4.87 8.28 21.13
CA ARG A 80 -6.16 7.63 21.39
C ARG A 80 -6.16 6.13 21.07
N ASN A 81 -5.40 5.71 20.06
CA ASN A 81 -5.36 4.31 19.60
C ASN A 81 -4.00 3.65 19.85
N TYR A 82 -3.25 4.12 20.85
CA TYR A 82 -1.87 3.70 21.08
C TYR A 82 -1.72 2.17 21.17
N GLU A 83 -2.68 1.50 21.83
CA GLU A 83 -2.73 0.04 21.97
C GLU A 83 -2.83 -0.72 20.64
N VAL A 84 -3.44 -0.12 19.61
CA VAL A 84 -3.57 -0.73 18.27
C VAL A 84 -2.21 -0.83 17.59
N PHE A 85 -1.28 0.07 17.92
CA PHE A 85 0.05 0.12 17.31
C PHE A 85 1.09 -0.75 18.01
N LYS A 86 0.65 -1.71 18.82
CA LYS A 86 1.53 -2.72 19.42
C LYS A 86 2.09 -3.63 18.34
N LEU A 87 3.42 -3.73 18.31
CA LEU A 87 4.16 -4.48 17.31
C LEU A 87 3.92 -5.98 17.41
N ASN A 88 3.55 -6.59 16.29
CA ASN A 88 3.44 -8.03 16.13
C ASN A 88 4.76 -8.69 15.64
N GLU A 89 5.69 -7.88 15.13
CA GLU A 89 7.03 -8.26 14.67
C GLU A 89 8.08 -7.21 15.06
N ASP A 90 9.36 -7.56 14.94
CA ASP A 90 10.45 -6.65 15.28
C ASP A 90 10.65 -5.59 14.16
N LEU A 91 10.77 -4.33 14.54
CA LEU A 91 11.19 -3.23 13.67
C LEU A 91 12.65 -2.87 13.89
N ILE A 92 13.34 -2.54 12.80
CA ILE A 92 14.74 -2.13 12.83
C ILE A 92 14.94 -0.88 11.99
N GLN A 93 15.83 -0.02 12.48
CA GLN A 93 16.50 0.98 11.64
C GLN A 93 17.90 0.43 11.36
N TYR A 94 18.36 0.54 10.12
CA TYR A 94 19.65 0.02 9.73
C TYR A 94 20.24 0.81 8.58
N VAL A 95 21.56 0.80 8.53
CA VAL A 95 22.35 1.36 7.43
C VAL A 95 23.26 0.29 6.90
N PHE A 96 23.55 0.33 5.61
CA PHE A 96 24.41 -0.66 4.98
C PHE A 96 25.32 -0.04 3.93
N ILE A 97 26.44 -0.72 3.73
CA ILE A 97 27.39 -0.43 2.66
C ILE A 97 27.75 -1.77 2.02
N TYR A 98 27.77 -1.79 0.69
CA TYR A 98 28.27 -2.88 -0.12
C TYR A 98 29.47 -2.40 -0.94
N ILE A 99 30.64 -3.01 -0.72
CA ILE A 99 31.90 -2.64 -1.39
C ILE A 99 32.52 -3.84 -2.09
N SER A 100 33.37 -3.59 -3.08
CA SER A 100 34.18 -4.64 -3.71
C SER A 100 35.09 -5.33 -2.69
N ASN A 101 35.32 -6.63 -2.87
CA ASN A 101 36.29 -7.41 -2.09
C ASN A 101 37.74 -6.88 -2.24
N THR A 102 38.02 -6.12 -3.29
CA THR A 102 39.34 -5.52 -3.58
C THR A 102 39.44 -4.06 -3.12
N ASN A 103 38.44 -3.52 -2.44
CA ASN A 103 38.47 -2.13 -2.00
C ASN A 103 39.60 -1.91 -0.96
N PRO A 104 40.57 -0.99 -1.21
CA PRO A 104 41.73 -0.80 -0.35
C PRO A 104 41.36 -0.22 1.03
N ASP A 105 40.26 0.53 1.10
CA ASP A 105 39.80 1.23 2.30
C ASP A 105 38.79 0.40 3.12
N ALA A 106 38.56 -0.87 2.77
CA ALA A 106 37.55 -1.73 3.38
C ALA A 106 37.66 -1.79 4.92
N SER A 107 38.87 -1.82 5.47
CA SER A 107 39.08 -1.82 6.93
C SER A 107 38.66 -0.51 7.58
N GLN A 108 38.95 0.62 6.93
CA GLN A 108 38.60 1.95 7.40
C GLN A 108 37.08 2.16 7.36
N ILE A 109 36.44 1.83 6.23
CA ILE A 109 34.99 1.89 6.02
C ILE A 109 34.26 1.07 7.08
N ARG A 110 34.71 -0.18 7.30
CA ARG A 110 34.17 -1.06 8.36
C ARG A 110 34.27 -0.43 9.74
N GLY A 111 35.41 0.17 10.09
CA GLY A 111 35.60 0.82 11.38
C GLY A 111 34.65 2.01 11.57
N LYS A 112 34.50 2.85 10.53
CA LYS A 112 33.59 4.00 10.52
C LYS A 112 32.14 3.59 10.65
N LEU A 113 31.68 2.64 9.83
CA LEU A 113 30.28 2.16 9.87
C LEU A 113 29.95 1.44 11.18
N ARG A 114 30.92 0.74 11.80
CA ARG A 114 30.69 0.11 13.10
C ARG A 114 30.43 1.13 14.22
N ARG A 115 31.12 2.27 14.19
CA ARG A 115 30.95 3.38 15.16
C ARG A 115 29.75 4.26 14.84
N TYR A 116 29.60 4.63 13.56
CA TYR A 116 28.48 5.40 13.00
C TYR A 116 28.13 6.69 13.76
N LYS A 117 29.15 7.48 14.11
CA LYS A 117 28.98 8.83 14.69
C LYS A 117 28.83 9.88 13.58
N GLU A 118 28.36 11.08 13.90
CA GLU A 118 28.18 12.18 12.93
C GLU A 118 29.40 12.43 12.02
N GLN A 119 30.62 12.49 12.58
CA GLN A 119 31.84 12.63 11.78
C GLN A 119 32.10 11.42 10.87
N ASP A 120 31.79 10.21 11.33
CA ASP A 120 31.90 9.00 10.52
C ASP A 120 30.85 9.00 9.40
N LYS A 121 29.63 9.50 9.65
CA LYS A 121 28.56 9.64 8.63
C LYS A 121 29.00 10.56 7.50
N VAL A 122 29.46 11.77 7.82
CA VAL A 122 29.95 12.74 6.83
C VAL A 122 31.08 12.16 5.99
N LEU A 123 32.01 11.45 6.64
CA LEU A 123 33.14 10.83 5.94
C LEU A 123 32.70 9.66 5.05
N LEU A 124 31.79 8.80 5.52
CA LEU A 124 31.25 7.71 4.72
C LEU A 124 30.46 8.22 3.50
N ASP A 125 29.70 9.29 3.67
CA ASP A 125 28.96 9.95 2.59
C ASP A 125 29.91 10.56 1.55
N SER A 126 30.99 11.21 2.00
CA SER A 126 32.01 11.79 1.11
C SER A 126 32.75 10.77 0.23
N ILE A 127 32.80 9.49 0.66
CA ILE A 127 33.43 8.40 -0.09
C ILE A 127 32.41 7.43 -0.69
N SER A 128 31.12 7.79 -0.70
CA SER A 128 30.02 6.92 -1.14
C SER A 128 30.12 6.47 -2.59
N TYR A 129 30.76 7.29 -3.44
CA TYR A 129 31.05 6.95 -4.83
C TYR A 129 31.91 5.69 -5.01
N GLN A 130 32.63 5.25 -3.97
CA GLN A 130 33.44 4.03 -3.98
C GLN A 130 32.62 2.77 -3.68
N PHE A 131 31.36 2.93 -3.28
CA PHE A 131 30.49 1.83 -2.87
C PHE A 131 29.70 1.31 -4.07
N ILE A 132 29.55 -0.02 -4.15
CA ILE A 132 28.71 -0.66 -5.17
C ILE A 132 27.24 -0.34 -4.88
N SER A 133 26.87 -0.33 -3.60
CA SER A 133 25.55 0.08 -3.12
C SER A 133 25.65 0.53 -1.66
N SER A 134 24.79 1.44 -1.23
CA SER A 134 24.71 1.85 0.17
C SER A 134 23.35 2.47 0.50
N SER A 135 22.97 2.42 1.76
CA SER A 135 21.89 3.22 2.33
C SER A 135 22.30 3.75 3.70
N PHE A 136 22.20 5.06 3.87
CA PHE A 136 22.51 5.78 5.11
C PHE A 136 21.27 6.29 5.83
N ASP A 137 20.07 5.89 5.41
CA ASP A 137 18.83 6.24 6.10
C ASP A 137 18.74 5.49 7.43
N ASP A 138 19.09 6.18 8.51
CA ASP A 138 18.99 5.67 9.88
C ASP A 138 17.69 6.08 10.59
N SER A 139 16.76 6.72 9.87
CA SER A 139 15.51 7.25 10.41
C SER A 139 14.29 6.40 10.09
N THR A 140 14.31 5.67 8.96
CA THR A 140 13.17 4.86 8.54
C THR A 140 13.13 3.50 9.23
N TRP A 141 11.96 3.16 9.77
CA TRP A 141 11.69 1.87 10.40
C TRP A 141 11.29 0.83 9.36
N HIS A 142 11.99 -0.29 9.35
CA HIS A 142 11.72 -1.44 8.49
C HIS A 142 11.34 -2.66 9.31
N ARG A 143 10.48 -3.51 8.75
CA ARG A 143 10.24 -4.82 9.37
C ARG A 143 11.52 -5.63 9.26
N ARG A 144 11.90 -6.36 10.31
CA ARG A 144 13.12 -7.18 10.26
C ARG A 144 13.13 -8.14 9.06
N ASN A 145 11.96 -8.64 8.65
CA ASN A 145 11.85 -9.56 7.52
C ASN A 145 12.12 -8.89 6.15
N GLU A 146 11.94 -7.57 6.03
CA GLU A 146 12.23 -6.82 4.79
C GLU A 146 13.72 -6.73 4.50
N LEU A 147 14.55 -6.68 5.54
CA LEU A 147 16.01 -6.69 5.38
C LEU A 147 16.49 -7.89 4.55
N PHE A 148 15.86 -9.05 4.71
CA PHE A 148 16.18 -10.26 3.96
C PHE A 148 15.73 -10.21 2.49
N LYS A 149 14.73 -9.38 2.16
CA LYS A 149 14.34 -9.11 0.77
C LYS A 149 15.33 -8.16 0.12
N THR A 150 15.74 -7.12 0.85
CA THR A 150 16.70 -6.12 0.36
C THR A 150 18.11 -6.69 0.22
N ILE A 151 18.51 -7.60 1.13
CA ILE A 151 19.84 -8.22 1.14
C ILE A 151 19.67 -9.74 1.20
N PRO A 152 19.42 -10.41 0.06
CA PRO A 152 19.08 -11.84 0.00
C PRO A 152 20.13 -12.77 0.60
N ILE A 153 21.41 -12.35 0.62
CA ILE A 153 22.50 -13.16 1.17
C ILE A 153 22.31 -13.47 2.66
N LEU A 154 21.56 -12.64 3.39
CA LEU A 154 21.27 -12.81 4.80
C LEU A 154 20.45 -14.08 5.09
N ASN A 155 19.70 -14.59 4.11
CA ASN A 155 18.89 -15.81 4.26
C ASN A 155 19.75 -17.04 4.58
N ASN A 156 21.00 -17.08 4.12
CA ASN A 156 21.90 -18.21 4.30
C ASN A 156 22.60 -18.21 5.67
N TYR A 157 22.57 -17.09 6.40
CA TYR A 157 23.25 -16.95 7.68
C TYR A 157 22.21 -16.99 8.81
N ARG A 158 22.24 -18.07 9.60
CA ARG A 158 21.24 -18.36 10.64
C ARG A 158 20.96 -17.14 11.54
N TYR A 159 19.68 -16.81 11.62
CA TYR A 159 18.99 -15.71 12.30
C TYR A 159 19.40 -15.43 13.77
N ASN A 160 19.97 -16.41 14.48
CA ASN A 160 20.10 -16.36 15.94
C ASN A 160 21.17 -15.38 16.46
N SER A 161 22.06 -14.87 15.59
CA SER A 161 23.17 -14.00 15.99
C SER A 161 22.85 -12.50 15.97
N LEU A 162 21.73 -12.11 15.33
CA LEU A 162 21.35 -10.70 15.18
C LEU A 162 21.01 -10.03 16.53
N LYS A 163 20.65 -10.82 17.55
CA LYS A 163 20.27 -10.31 18.88
C LYS A 163 21.46 -9.79 19.70
N LYS A 164 22.70 -10.20 19.39
CA LYS A 164 23.86 -9.91 20.25
C LYS A 164 24.81 -8.83 19.69
N TYR A 165 24.81 -8.62 18.38
CA TYR A 165 25.72 -7.67 17.73
C TYR A 165 24.93 -6.65 16.91
N LYS A 166 25.15 -5.35 17.11
CA LYS A 166 24.49 -4.29 16.31
C LYS A 166 25.14 -4.08 14.93
N PHE A 167 26.10 -4.93 14.55
CA PHE A 167 26.90 -4.78 13.33
C PHE A 167 27.22 -6.17 12.75
N PHE A 168 27.08 -6.29 11.43
CA PHE A 168 27.26 -7.53 10.70
C PHE A 168 28.09 -7.31 9.44
N GLN A 169 28.78 -8.35 9.02
CA GLN A 169 29.53 -8.37 7.77
C GLN A 169 29.31 -9.69 7.05
N PHE A 170 29.05 -9.62 5.75
CA PHE A 170 28.82 -10.79 4.90
C PHE A 170 29.63 -10.64 3.63
N LYS A 171 30.39 -11.68 3.30
CA LYS A 171 31.21 -11.70 2.09
C LYS A 171 30.56 -12.62 1.07
N ASP A 172 30.51 -12.17 -0.18
CA ASP A 172 30.19 -13.00 -1.34
C ASP A 172 31.36 -13.04 -2.33
N SER A 173 31.11 -13.58 -3.53
CA SER A 173 32.11 -13.68 -4.58
C SER A 173 32.58 -12.32 -5.12
N LEU A 174 31.75 -11.28 -5.06
CA LEU A 174 31.96 -9.99 -5.71
C LEU A 174 32.30 -8.88 -4.70
N GLY A 175 31.81 -8.96 -3.47
CA GLY A 175 31.94 -7.90 -2.50
C GLY A 175 31.68 -8.29 -1.04
N LEU A 176 31.70 -7.25 -0.21
CA LEU A 176 31.53 -7.29 1.23
C LEU A 176 30.37 -6.37 1.61
N TYR A 177 29.31 -6.97 2.16
CA TYR A 177 28.23 -6.25 2.82
C TYR A 177 28.63 -5.94 4.25
N LEU A 178 28.44 -4.69 4.66
CA LEU A 178 28.58 -4.21 6.02
C LEU A 178 27.25 -3.60 6.43
N ILE A 179 26.65 -4.09 7.51
CA ILE A 179 25.31 -3.68 7.95
C ILE A 179 25.38 -3.30 9.42
N LYS A 180 24.82 -2.15 9.76
CA LYS A 180 24.71 -1.64 11.13
C LYS A 180 23.24 -1.46 11.47
N ILE A 181 22.77 -2.12 12.53
CA ILE A 181 21.48 -1.80 13.14
C ILE A 181 21.68 -0.60 14.06
N THR A 182 21.00 0.50 13.76
CA THR A 182 21.05 1.74 14.55
C THR A 182 20.05 1.68 15.70
N SER A 183 18.83 1.20 15.44
CA SER A 183 17.76 1.03 16.43
C SER A 183 16.98 -0.28 16.23
N LEU A 184 16.40 -0.77 17.32
CA LEU A 184 15.59 -2.00 17.34
C LEU A 184 14.39 -1.79 18.27
N LEU A 185 13.19 -2.07 17.75
CA LEU A 185 11.98 -2.27 18.52
C LEU A 185 11.54 -3.72 18.39
N THR A 186 11.31 -4.39 19.52
CA THR A 186 10.92 -5.79 19.56
C THR A 186 9.41 -5.93 19.56
N LYS A 187 8.94 -7.09 19.09
CA LYS A 187 7.54 -7.52 19.24
C LYS A 187 7.02 -7.24 20.66
N GLY A 188 5.81 -6.68 20.73
CA GLY A 188 5.15 -6.29 21.98
C GLY A 188 5.46 -4.87 22.45
N GLN A 189 6.47 -4.20 21.88
CA GLN A 189 6.62 -2.75 22.04
C GLN A 189 5.67 -2.00 21.10
N TYR A 190 5.58 -0.69 21.24
CA TYR A 190 4.69 0.15 20.42
C TYR A 190 5.46 0.72 19.23
N ALA A 191 4.80 0.69 18.07
CA ALA A 191 5.35 1.27 16.85
C ALA A 191 5.44 2.79 16.99
N PRO A 192 6.56 3.40 16.59
CA PRO A 192 6.74 4.85 16.69
C PRO A 192 5.85 5.56 15.67
N ILE A 193 5.49 6.81 15.94
CA ILE A 193 4.52 7.54 15.13
C ILE A 193 4.96 7.61 13.66
N GLU A 194 6.26 7.81 13.42
CA GLU A 194 6.85 7.89 12.08
C GLU A 194 6.62 6.63 11.25
N TYR A 195 6.56 5.46 11.90
CA TYR A 195 6.26 4.19 11.22
C TYR A 195 4.78 4.05 10.87
N VAL A 196 3.90 4.56 11.75
CA VAL A 196 2.45 4.39 11.60
C VAL A 196 1.76 5.59 10.95
N SER A 197 2.47 6.70 10.70
CA SER A 197 1.94 7.91 10.06
C SER A 197 1.15 7.59 8.78
N PRO A 198 1.64 6.78 7.83
CA PRO A 198 0.85 6.47 6.62
C PRO A 198 -0.48 5.77 6.93
N THR A 199 -0.50 4.93 7.97
CA THR A 199 -1.72 4.24 8.41
C THR A 199 -2.66 5.22 9.11
N LEU A 200 -2.14 6.10 9.95
CA LEU A 200 -2.91 7.14 10.63
C LEU A 200 -3.54 8.12 9.63
N GLU A 201 -2.79 8.59 8.64
CA GLU A 201 -3.28 9.45 7.56
C GLU A 201 -4.43 8.78 6.80
N TYR A 202 -4.25 7.51 6.43
CA TYR A 202 -5.30 6.71 5.80
C TYR A 202 -6.56 6.63 6.68
N MET A 203 -6.40 6.36 7.98
CA MET A 203 -7.52 6.29 8.91
C MET A 203 -8.28 7.62 9.02
N ILE A 204 -7.56 8.76 9.05
CA ILE A 204 -8.15 10.10 9.09
C ILE A 204 -8.96 10.37 7.82
N VAL A 205 -8.34 10.17 6.65
CA VAL A 205 -8.98 10.40 5.35
C VAL A 205 -10.21 9.51 5.19
N ASN A 206 -10.10 8.22 5.54
CA ASN A 206 -11.22 7.29 5.45
C ASN A 206 -12.37 7.69 6.38
N LYS A 207 -12.08 8.13 7.61
CA LYS A 207 -13.10 8.63 8.54
C LYS A 207 -13.85 9.83 7.94
N ARG A 208 -13.13 10.82 7.41
CA ARG A 208 -13.72 11.99 6.74
C ARG A 208 -14.58 11.59 5.54
N LYS A 209 -14.13 10.57 4.77
CA LYS A 209 -14.88 10.02 3.63
C LYS A 209 -16.24 9.49 4.06
N ILE A 210 -16.27 8.67 5.12
CA ILE A 210 -17.50 8.10 5.68
C ILE A 210 -18.43 9.21 6.19
N GLU A 211 -17.89 10.19 6.93
CA GLU A 211 -18.69 11.30 7.46
C GLU A 211 -19.31 12.16 6.34
N LEU A 212 -18.53 12.43 5.29
CA LEU A 212 -18.99 13.19 4.12
C LEU A 212 -20.06 12.45 3.32
N VAL A 213 -19.89 11.14 3.09
CA VAL A 213 -20.92 10.30 2.45
C VAL A 213 -22.23 10.38 3.20
N ASN A 214 -22.18 10.23 4.53
CA ASN A 214 -23.38 10.30 5.37
C ASN A 214 -24.02 11.68 5.32
N LYS A 215 -23.22 12.75 5.27
CA LYS A 215 -23.71 14.12 5.12
C LYS A 215 -24.43 14.32 3.78
N ILE A 216 -23.80 13.94 2.66
CA ILE A 216 -24.38 14.06 1.31
C ILE A 216 -25.71 13.31 1.22
N LYS A 217 -25.76 12.07 1.72
CA LYS A 217 -27.01 11.27 1.72
C LYS A 217 -28.14 11.95 2.48
N ARG A 218 -27.85 12.53 3.65
CA ARG A 218 -28.84 13.30 4.43
C ARG A 218 -29.31 14.55 3.70
N GLU A 219 -28.40 15.29 3.08
CA GLU A 219 -28.73 16.51 2.33
C GLU A 219 -29.58 16.20 1.08
N ILE A 220 -29.27 15.12 0.36
CA ILE A 220 -30.10 14.66 -0.78
C ILE A 220 -31.51 14.33 -0.31
N LEU A 221 -31.65 13.58 0.79
CA LEU A 221 -32.96 13.21 1.33
C LEU A 221 -33.76 14.45 1.76
N ASN A 222 -33.14 15.35 2.52
CA ASN A 222 -33.78 16.58 2.99
C ASN A 222 -34.22 17.46 1.82
N ASN A 223 -33.35 17.67 0.83
CA ASN A 223 -33.69 18.43 -0.37
C ASN A 223 -34.84 17.79 -1.16
N ALA A 224 -34.90 16.46 -1.21
CA ALA A 224 -35.99 15.76 -1.90
C ALA A 224 -37.34 15.97 -1.20
N ILE A 225 -37.35 15.98 0.13
CA ILE A 225 -38.53 16.30 0.94
C ILE A 225 -38.94 17.76 0.73
N GLU A 226 -38.01 18.71 0.84
CA GLU A 226 -38.28 20.15 0.71
C GLU A 226 -38.76 20.55 -0.70
N THR A 227 -38.31 19.84 -1.74
CA THR A 227 -38.69 20.10 -3.13
C THR A 227 -39.89 19.28 -3.62
N ASN A 228 -40.60 18.58 -2.73
CA ASN A 228 -41.70 17.66 -3.04
C ASN A 228 -41.35 16.60 -4.10
N LYS A 229 -40.06 16.22 -4.17
CA LYS A 229 -39.59 15.09 -4.99
C LYS A 229 -39.71 13.76 -4.25
N LEU A 230 -39.95 13.81 -2.95
CA LEU A 230 -40.13 12.67 -2.07
C LEU A 230 -41.17 13.01 -1.00
N GLU A 231 -42.27 12.26 -0.96
CA GLU A 231 -43.24 12.29 0.14
C GLU A 231 -43.10 10.99 0.94
N ILE A 232 -42.85 11.12 2.24
CA ILE A 232 -42.79 9.96 3.16
C ILE A 232 -44.17 9.85 3.82
N TYR A 233 -44.90 8.81 3.46
CA TYR A 233 -46.14 8.44 4.16
C TYR A 233 -45.75 7.57 5.36
N ASN A 234 -46.03 8.08 6.56
CA ASN A 234 -46.00 7.25 7.76
C ASN A 234 -47.40 6.68 7.95
N ASP A 235 -47.55 5.36 7.90
CA ASP A 235 -48.77 4.68 8.33
C ASP A 235 -48.87 4.82 9.87
N GLU A 236 -49.86 5.57 10.35
CA GLU A 236 -50.43 5.36 11.69
C GLU A 236 -51.43 4.20 11.65
#